data_AF-A0A2V2W102-F1
#
_entry.id   AF-A0A2V2W102-F1
#
_cell.length_a   1.000
_cell.length_b   1.000
_cell.length_c   1.000
_cell.angle_alpha   90.00
_cell.angle_beta   90.00
_cell.angle_gamma   90.00
#
_symmetry.space_group_name_H-M   'P 1'
#
loop_
_entity.id
_entity.type
_entity.pdbx_description
1 polymer ?
#
loop_
_entity_poly.entity_id
_entity_poly.type
_entity_poly.pdbx_seq_one_letter_code
_entity_poly.pdbx_strand_id
1 'polypeptide(L)'
;MPGKRKRVHGGNAESQASAVPQGDGQTRAGPESHGDTAQPAATHIRVEETRQPQWTLDSRLEDVLLEGKERITNMRLNDFLRNCFDGRGVEEFNENVYMKDFLGGPNEFIQDEVLLRTIEASPPCQELKKEREEFYMLLEASNKLKKEYLSLSGIGVTLRKKIRSLLLQGHR
;
A
#
# COMPACT_ATOMS: atom_id res chain seq x y z
N MET A 1 -47.85 36.29 9.64
CA MET A 1 -47.39 36.70 8.29
C MET A 1 -45.89 36.99 8.36
N PRO A 2 -45.02 36.25 7.65
CA PRO A 2 -43.56 36.44 7.69
C PRO A 2 -43.05 37.25 6.48
N GLY A 3 -42.12 38.18 6.72
CA GLY A 3 -41.47 38.97 5.66
C GLY A 3 -40.06 38.47 5.34
N LYS A 4 -39.91 37.74 4.22
CA LYS A 4 -38.63 37.44 3.57
C LYS A 4 -38.21 38.63 2.70
N ARG A 5 -36.93 39.03 2.70
CA ARG A 5 -36.25 39.57 1.50
C ARG A 5 -34.80 39.10 1.42
N LYS A 6 -34.44 38.68 0.22
CA LYS A 6 -33.18 38.14 -0.27
C LYS A 6 -32.80 38.99 -1.48
N ARG A 7 -31.56 39.48 -1.59
CA ARG A 7 -30.74 39.45 -2.82
C ARG A 7 -29.35 40.06 -2.64
N VAL A 8 -28.46 39.53 -3.46
CA VAL A 8 -27.00 39.65 -3.55
C VAL A 8 -26.68 40.38 -4.86
N HIS A 9 -25.61 41.20 -4.89
CA HIS A 9 -24.52 41.23 -5.89
C HIS A 9 -23.91 42.64 -6.09
N GLY A 10 -22.56 42.68 -6.14
CA GLY A 10 -21.85 43.31 -7.27
C GLY A 10 -20.76 44.35 -6.97
N GLY A 11 -19.49 43.99 -7.30
CA GLY A 11 -18.38 44.80 -7.88
C GLY A 11 -17.76 45.93 -7.05
N ASN A 12 -16.46 45.98 -6.70
CA ASN A 12 -15.15 45.95 -7.42
C ASN A 12 -14.58 47.35 -7.77
N ALA A 13 -13.25 47.50 -7.55
CA ALA A 13 -12.29 48.54 -8.02
C ALA A 13 -12.43 49.93 -7.35
N GLU A 14 -11.37 50.68 -7.02
CA GLU A 14 -9.93 50.62 -7.31
C GLU A 14 -9.18 51.62 -6.39
N SER A 15 -7.90 51.34 -6.12
CA SER A 15 -6.73 52.24 -6.08
C SER A 15 -6.81 53.66 -5.49
N GLN A 16 -5.83 54.02 -4.65
CA GLN A 16 -4.73 54.96 -4.98
C GLN A 16 -3.70 55.08 -3.84
N ALA A 17 -2.43 55.12 -4.27
CA ALA A 17 -1.22 55.24 -3.47
C ALA A 17 -0.97 56.69 -3.00
N SER A 18 -0.18 56.89 -1.95
CA SER A 18 0.30 58.21 -1.55
C SER A 18 1.76 58.19 -1.06
N ALA A 19 2.59 58.87 -1.87
CA ALA A 19 3.74 59.72 -1.54
C ALA A 19 5.04 59.16 -0.87
N VAL A 20 6.10 59.19 -1.68
CA VAL A 20 7.54 59.33 -1.34
C VAL A 20 7.87 60.82 -1.08
N PRO A 21 8.92 61.16 -0.28
CA PRO A 21 10.08 61.90 -0.84
C PRO A 21 11.43 61.49 -0.17
N GLN A 22 12.47 61.12 -0.92
CA GLN A 22 13.56 61.92 -1.54
C GLN A 22 14.90 61.86 -0.78
N GLY A 23 15.97 61.74 -1.57
CA GLY A 23 17.36 62.08 -1.22
C GLY A 23 18.32 60.94 -1.56
N ASP A 24 19.41 61.11 -2.29
CA ASP A 24 19.94 62.24 -3.05
C ASP A 24 21.01 61.67 -4.01
N GLY A 25 21.44 62.51 -4.95
CA GLY A 25 22.24 62.17 -6.13
C GLY A 25 23.65 61.60 -5.91
N GLN A 26 24.02 60.73 -6.87
CA GLN A 26 25.31 60.59 -7.57
C GLN A 26 26.63 60.56 -6.77
N THR A 27 27.45 59.53 -7.01
CA THR A 27 28.85 59.69 -7.48
C THR A 27 29.35 58.41 -8.16
N ARG A 28 29.93 58.60 -9.33
CA ARG A 28 30.55 57.61 -10.23
C ARG A 28 32.02 57.40 -9.83
N ALA A 29 32.43 56.15 -9.62
CA ALA A 29 33.80 55.69 -9.84
C ALA A 29 33.77 54.16 -9.97
N GLY A 30 34.06 53.66 -11.18
CA GLY A 30 34.34 52.24 -11.38
C GLY A 30 35.78 51.90 -11.00
N PRO A 31 36.10 50.61 -10.86
CA PRO A 31 37.39 50.11 -11.25
C PRO A 31 37.25 49.09 -12.39
N GLU A 32 38.08 49.36 -13.38
CA GLU A 32 38.59 48.52 -14.44
C GLU A 32 38.78 47.01 -14.13
N SER A 33 38.25 46.19 -15.05
CA SER A 33 38.90 45.09 -15.78
C SER A 33 40.28 44.60 -15.29
N HIS A 34 40.38 43.32 -14.91
CA HIS A 34 41.01 42.24 -15.71
C HIS A 34 41.22 41.00 -14.81
N GLY A 35 40.92 39.79 -15.29
CA GLY A 35 41.25 38.58 -14.55
C GLY A 35 40.47 37.34 -15.01
N ASP A 36 40.93 36.74 -16.10
CA ASP A 36 40.58 35.41 -16.53
C ASP A 36 40.53 34.41 -15.36
N THR A 37 39.45 33.64 -15.28
CA THR A 37 39.46 32.17 -15.23
C THR A 37 38.01 31.69 -15.20
N ALA A 38 37.54 31.17 -16.32
CA ALA A 38 36.33 30.36 -16.36
C ALA A 38 36.56 29.07 -15.57
N GLN A 39 36.09 29.01 -14.32
CA GLN A 39 35.79 27.76 -13.64
C GLN A 39 34.32 27.76 -13.25
N PRO A 40 33.47 26.93 -13.88
CA PRO A 40 32.19 26.62 -13.26
C PRO A 40 32.51 25.75 -12.04
N ALA A 41 32.47 26.33 -10.85
CA ALA A 41 32.41 25.54 -9.63
C ALA A 41 31.12 24.73 -9.72
N ALA A 42 31.26 23.43 -9.96
CA ALA A 42 30.16 22.50 -10.01
C ALA A 42 29.39 22.60 -8.69
N THR A 43 28.20 23.20 -8.75
CA THR A 43 27.19 23.02 -7.72
C THR A 43 26.86 21.55 -7.74
N HIS A 44 27.52 20.77 -6.87
CA HIS A 44 27.09 19.42 -6.57
C HIS A 44 25.69 19.57 -5.97
N ILE A 45 24.66 19.37 -6.81
CA ILE A 45 23.31 19.10 -6.34
C ILE A 45 23.49 17.90 -5.42
N ARG A 46 23.47 18.15 -4.12
CA ARG A 46 23.28 17.11 -3.14
C ARG A 46 21.90 16.58 -3.43
N VAL A 47 21.85 15.55 -4.27
CA VAL A 47 20.75 14.60 -4.25
C VAL A 47 20.87 14.00 -2.86
N GLU A 48 20.23 14.67 -1.89
CA GLU A 48 19.74 14.03 -0.69
C GLU A 48 18.89 12.90 -1.27
N GLU A 49 19.49 11.70 -1.41
CA GLU A 49 18.73 10.48 -1.57
C GLU A 49 17.88 10.43 -0.30
N THR A 50 16.73 11.11 -0.36
CA THR A 50 15.57 10.84 0.48
C THR A 50 15.55 9.34 0.56
N ARG A 51 15.82 8.81 1.76
CA ARG A 51 15.71 7.39 2.07
C ARG A 51 14.31 6.99 1.66
N GLN A 52 14.16 6.61 0.39
CA GLN A 52 12.94 6.06 -0.16
C GLN A 52 12.71 4.86 0.75
N PRO A 53 11.59 4.80 1.48
CA PRO A 53 11.26 3.60 2.21
C PRO A 53 11.38 2.47 1.22
N GLN A 54 12.21 1.49 1.53
CA GLN A 54 12.53 0.42 0.58
C GLN A 54 11.32 -0.50 0.52
N TRP A 55 10.32 -0.08 -0.27
CA TRP A 55 9.11 -0.84 -0.56
C TRP A 55 9.48 -2.00 -1.47
N THR A 56 10.08 -3.05 -0.92
CA THR A 56 10.20 -4.32 -1.63
C THR A 56 8.80 -4.83 -1.89
N LEU A 57 8.47 -5.18 -3.14
CA LEU A 57 7.18 -5.77 -3.54
C LEU A 57 6.74 -6.89 -2.57
N ASP A 58 7.71 -7.62 -2.02
CA ASP A 58 7.52 -8.64 -1.00
C ASP A 58 6.77 -8.11 0.25
N SER A 59 7.11 -6.93 0.77
CA SER A 59 6.44 -6.38 1.97
C SER A 59 4.97 -6.06 1.73
N ARG A 60 4.63 -5.46 0.57
CA ARG A 60 3.23 -5.16 0.24
C ARG A 60 2.41 -6.43 0.00
N LEU A 61 3.04 -7.45 -0.57
CA LEU A 61 2.41 -8.74 -0.80
C LEU A 61 2.13 -9.47 0.53
N GLU A 62 3.10 -9.50 1.44
CA GLU A 62 2.93 -10.06 2.78
C GLU A 62 1.85 -9.32 3.58
N ASP A 63 1.78 -7.99 3.49
CA ASP A 63 0.73 -7.20 4.14
C ASP A 63 -0.67 -7.58 3.63
N VAL A 64 -0.87 -7.68 2.31
CA VAL A 64 -2.15 -8.07 1.70
C VAL A 64 -2.52 -9.53 2.05
N LEU A 65 -1.54 -10.44 2.00
CA LEU A 65 -1.73 -11.84 2.41
C LEU A 65 -2.09 -11.93 3.89
N LEU A 66 -1.46 -11.13 4.75
CA LEU A 66 -1.73 -11.11 6.18
C LEU A 66 -3.14 -10.56 6.47
N GLU A 67 -3.53 -9.46 5.84
CA GLU A 67 -4.87 -8.89 6.00
C GLU A 67 -5.96 -9.86 5.53
N GLY A 68 -5.79 -10.47 4.35
CA GLY A 68 -6.72 -11.49 3.85
C GLY A 68 -6.81 -12.68 4.79
N LYS A 69 -5.67 -13.18 5.28
CA LYS A 69 -5.61 -14.27 6.26
C LYS A 69 -6.38 -13.92 7.53
N GLU A 70 -6.12 -12.76 8.14
CA GLU A 70 -6.75 -12.38 9.40
C GLU A 70 -8.29 -12.33 9.30
N ARG A 71 -8.82 -11.77 8.20
CA ARG A 71 -10.27 -11.69 7.96
C ARG A 71 -10.94 -13.07 7.95
N ILE A 72 -10.34 -14.03 7.27
CA ILE A 72 -10.90 -15.38 7.12
C ILE A 72 -10.64 -16.24 8.38
N THR A 73 -9.43 -16.17 8.93
CA THR A 73 -9.01 -17.10 9.99
C THR A 73 -9.44 -16.69 11.38
N ASN A 74 -9.64 -15.39 11.64
CA ASN A 74 -9.91 -14.92 13.01
C ASN A 74 -11.41 -14.70 13.29
N MET A 75 -12.26 -14.72 12.27
CA MET A 75 -13.71 -14.63 12.46
C MET A 75 -14.24 -15.94 13.05
N ARG A 76 -14.91 -15.89 14.20
CA ARG A 76 -15.57 -17.07 14.79
C ARG A 76 -16.91 -17.34 14.12
N LEU A 77 -17.26 -18.62 13.98
CA LEU A 77 -18.55 -19.04 13.43
C LEU A 77 -19.71 -18.48 14.25
N ASN A 78 -19.69 -18.63 15.58
CA ASN A 78 -20.76 -18.15 16.44
C ASN A 78 -20.92 -16.62 16.39
N ASP A 79 -19.84 -15.87 16.25
CA ASP A 79 -19.89 -14.41 16.09
C ASP A 79 -20.54 -14.03 14.75
N PHE A 80 -20.17 -14.73 13.67
CA PHE A 80 -20.79 -14.57 12.36
C PHE A 80 -22.29 -14.87 12.38
N LEU A 81 -22.70 -15.98 13.01
CA LEU A 81 -24.11 -16.38 13.10
C LEU A 81 -24.94 -15.37 13.93
N ARG A 82 -24.38 -14.83 15.01
CA ARG A 82 -25.03 -13.77 15.81
C ARG A 82 -25.20 -12.50 14.99
N ASN A 83 -24.20 -12.12 14.20
CA ASN A 83 -24.19 -10.88 13.44
C ASN A 83 -25.03 -10.93 12.15
N CYS A 84 -25.11 -12.10 11.50
CA CYS A 84 -25.73 -12.24 10.17
C CYS A 84 -27.03 -13.05 10.16
N PHE A 85 -27.30 -13.86 11.20
CA PHE A 85 -28.41 -14.82 11.23
C PHE A 85 -29.20 -14.80 12.55
N ASP A 86 -29.15 -13.69 13.29
CA ASP A 86 -29.86 -13.53 14.57
C ASP A 86 -29.51 -14.60 15.61
N GLY A 87 -28.31 -15.19 15.50
CA GLY A 87 -27.87 -16.28 16.37
C GLY A 87 -28.46 -17.65 16.03
N ARG A 88 -29.17 -17.81 14.91
CA ARG A 88 -29.60 -19.13 14.43
C ARG A 88 -28.37 -20.00 14.13
N GLY A 89 -28.39 -21.23 14.66
CA GLY A 89 -27.28 -22.20 14.51
C GLY A 89 -26.11 -21.98 15.46
N VAL A 90 -26.20 -21.03 16.41
CA VAL A 90 -25.20 -20.87 17.46
C VAL A 90 -25.28 -22.05 18.43
N GLU A 91 -24.17 -22.76 18.60
CA GLU A 91 -24.06 -23.90 19.51
C GLU A 91 -22.84 -23.73 20.43
N GLU A 92 -22.94 -24.17 21.67
CA GLU A 92 -21.88 -24.00 22.69
C GLU A 92 -20.57 -24.68 22.29
N PHE A 93 -20.64 -25.88 21.70
CA PHE A 93 -19.45 -26.59 21.23
C PHE A 93 -18.76 -25.90 20.03
N ASN A 94 -19.44 -24.97 19.35
CA ASN A 94 -18.90 -24.19 18.24
C ASN A 94 -18.22 -22.88 18.69
N GLU A 95 -18.05 -22.63 19.99
CA GLU A 95 -17.50 -21.37 20.51
C GLU A 95 -16.08 -21.06 20.03
N ASN A 96 -15.28 -22.10 19.77
CA ASN A 96 -13.90 -21.99 19.27
C ASN A 96 -13.78 -22.33 17.78
N VAL A 97 -14.90 -22.50 17.07
CA VAL A 97 -14.90 -22.79 15.64
C VAL A 97 -14.73 -21.50 14.86
N TYR A 98 -13.76 -21.49 13.95
CA TYR A 98 -13.52 -20.36 13.06
C TYR A 98 -14.25 -20.54 11.74
N MET A 99 -14.53 -19.43 11.08
CA MET A 99 -15.24 -19.41 9.82
C MET A 99 -14.47 -20.15 8.72
N LYS A 100 -13.14 -20.13 8.75
CA LYS A 100 -12.30 -20.92 7.82
C LYS A 100 -12.61 -22.43 7.90
N ASP A 101 -12.86 -22.96 9.10
CA ASP A 101 -13.07 -24.38 9.36
C ASP A 101 -14.49 -24.77 8.93
N PHE A 102 -15.47 -23.93 9.28
CA PHE A 102 -16.84 -24.05 8.79
C PHE A 102 -16.92 -24.06 7.25
N LEU A 103 -16.21 -23.15 6.57
CA LEU A 103 -16.20 -23.11 5.11
C LEU A 103 -15.53 -24.34 4.47
N GLY A 104 -14.74 -25.11 5.22
CA GLY A 104 -14.13 -26.36 4.78
C GLY A 104 -15.07 -27.56 4.91
N GLY A 105 -15.95 -27.55 5.90
CA GLY A 105 -16.87 -28.66 6.21
C GLY A 105 -18.10 -28.19 6.98
N PRO A 106 -19.06 -27.49 6.34
CA PRO A 106 -20.13 -26.81 7.08
C PRO A 106 -21.10 -27.79 7.76
N ASN A 107 -21.26 -29.00 7.19
CA ASN A 107 -22.11 -30.07 7.72
C ASN A 107 -21.61 -30.66 9.05
N GLU A 108 -20.34 -30.42 9.43
CA GLU A 108 -19.79 -30.87 10.71
C GLU A 108 -20.27 -30.00 11.88
N PHE A 109 -20.68 -28.77 11.59
CA PHE A 109 -21.01 -27.76 12.61
C PHE A 109 -22.50 -27.41 12.65
N ILE A 110 -23.20 -27.48 11.51
CA ILE A 110 -24.63 -27.19 11.41
C ILE A 110 -25.33 -28.35 10.69
N GLN A 111 -26.20 -29.05 11.40
CA GLN A 111 -26.97 -30.19 10.84
C GLN A 111 -28.25 -29.76 10.13
N ASP A 112 -28.78 -28.57 10.44
CA ASP A 112 -29.97 -28.03 9.77
C ASP A 112 -29.62 -27.65 8.32
N GLU A 113 -30.03 -28.51 7.38
CA GLU A 113 -29.76 -28.31 5.95
C GLU A 113 -30.43 -27.05 5.36
N VAL A 114 -31.55 -26.60 5.92
CA VAL A 114 -32.25 -25.40 5.44
C VAL A 114 -31.48 -24.16 5.88
N LEU A 115 -31.04 -24.14 7.14
CA LEU A 115 -30.18 -23.09 7.67
C LEU A 115 -28.85 -23.05 6.92
N LEU A 116 -28.23 -24.21 6.69
CA LEU A 116 -26.95 -24.30 5.98
C LEU A 116 -27.05 -23.75 4.56
N ARG A 117 -28.07 -24.16 3.80
CA ARG A 117 -28.35 -23.59 2.46
C ARG A 117 -28.57 -22.07 2.51
N THR A 118 -29.26 -21.58 3.54
CA THR A 118 -29.50 -20.15 3.73
C THR A 118 -28.20 -19.40 4.01
N ILE A 119 -27.33 -19.96 4.85
CA ILE A 119 -26.01 -19.39 5.16
C ILE A 119 -25.14 -19.37 3.90
N GLU A 120 -25.05 -20.48 3.19
CA GLU A 120 -24.21 -20.58 1.99
C GLU A 120 -24.65 -19.68 0.83
N ALA A 121 -25.95 -19.43 0.71
CA ALA A 121 -26.52 -18.51 -0.28
C ALA A 121 -26.44 -17.03 0.15
N SER A 122 -26.06 -16.75 1.39
CA SER A 122 -26.04 -15.39 1.91
C SER A 122 -24.86 -14.57 1.34
N PRO A 123 -25.06 -13.27 1.06
CA PRO A 123 -23.97 -12.40 0.61
C PRO A 123 -22.74 -12.39 1.54
N PRO A 124 -22.87 -12.28 2.88
CA PRO A 124 -21.71 -12.29 3.78
C PRO A 124 -20.88 -13.58 3.68
N CYS A 125 -21.54 -14.74 3.55
CA CYS A 125 -20.84 -16.02 3.39
C CYS A 125 -20.16 -16.12 2.02
N GLN A 126 -20.81 -15.62 0.96
CA GLN A 126 -20.23 -15.61 -0.39
C GLN A 126 -19.00 -14.70 -0.49
N GLU A 127 -19.00 -13.54 0.17
CA GLU A 127 -17.85 -12.66 0.26
C GLU A 127 -16.67 -13.35 0.95
N LEU A 128 -16.91 -14.01 2.09
CA LEU A 128 -15.88 -14.75 2.81
C LEU A 128 -15.34 -15.95 2.00
N LYS A 129 -16.21 -16.67 1.29
CA LYS A 129 -15.79 -17.72 0.36
C LYS A 129 -14.88 -17.16 -0.73
N LYS A 130 -15.24 -16.02 -1.32
CA LYS A 130 -14.44 -15.35 -2.36
C LYS A 130 -13.09 -14.88 -1.82
N GLU A 131 -13.07 -14.19 -0.69
CA GLU A 131 -11.83 -13.75 -0.03
C GLU A 131 -10.90 -14.95 0.25
N ARG A 132 -11.47 -16.08 0.68
CA ARG A 132 -10.72 -17.32 0.89
C ARG A 132 -10.07 -17.84 -0.39
N GLU A 133 -10.82 -17.93 -1.48
CA GLU A 133 -10.27 -18.40 -2.75
C GLU A 133 -9.19 -17.44 -3.28
N GLU A 134 -9.41 -16.13 -3.19
CA GLU A 134 -8.43 -15.12 -3.58
C GLU A 134 -7.15 -15.22 -2.75
N PHE A 135 -7.26 -15.42 -1.44
CA PHE A 135 -6.13 -15.64 -0.55
C PHE A 135 -5.32 -16.87 -0.95
N TYR A 136 -5.96 -18.02 -1.20
CA TYR A 136 -5.24 -19.24 -1.59
C TYR A 136 -4.57 -19.10 -2.97
N MET A 137 -5.22 -18.45 -3.93
CA MET A 137 -4.64 -18.15 -5.23
C MET A 137 -3.39 -17.27 -5.11
N LEU A 138 -3.46 -16.21 -4.30
CA LEU A 138 -2.34 -15.30 -4.08
C LEU A 138 -1.19 -15.99 -3.33
N LEU A 139 -1.52 -16.81 -2.34
CA LEU A 139 -0.56 -17.59 -1.56
C LEU A 139 0.19 -18.59 -2.46
N GLU A 140 -0.52 -19.29 -3.35
CA GLU A 140 0.09 -20.20 -4.32
C GLU A 140 1.04 -19.46 -5.27
N ALA A 141 0.59 -18.33 -5.84
CA ALA A 141 1.40 -17.51 -6.72
C ALA A 141 2.67 -16.99 -6.01
N SER A 142 2.54 -16.52 -4.77
CA SER A 142 3.66 -16.08 -3.94
C SER A 142 4.68 -17.20 -3.70
N ASN A 143 4.21 -18.38 -3.31
CA ASN A 143 5.07 -19.55 -3.10
C ASN A 143 5.81 -19.98 -4.38
N LYS A 144 5.14 -19.90 -5.53
CA LYS A 144 5.74 -20.19 -6.83
C LYS A 144 6.85 -19.19 -7.18
N LEU A 145 6.59 -17.89 -7.01
CA LEU A 145 7.57 -16.84 -7.25
C LEU A 145 8.79 -16.98 -6.33
N LYS A 146 8.56 -17.27 -5.04
CA LYS A 146 9.62 -17.49 -4.05
C LYS A 146 10.52 -18.66 -4.45
N LYS A 147 9.94 -19.76 -4.94
CA LYS A 147 10.70 -20.91 -5.44
C LYS A 147 11.56 -20.55 -6.66
N GLU A 148 11.00 -19.77 -7.59
CA GLU A 148 11.74 -19.30 -8.77
C GLU A 148 12.89 -18.36 -8.41
N TYR A 149 12.66 -17.40 -7.52
CA TYR A 149 13.68 -16.50 -7.00
C TYR A 149 14.85 -17.26 -6.36
N LEU A 150 14.56 -18.26 -5.52
CA LEU A 150 15.59 -19.11 -4.90
C LEU A 150 16.39 -19.90 -5.94
N SER A 151 15.74 -20.37 -7.01
CA SER A 151 16.40 -21.07 -8.12
C SER A 151 17.36 -20.14 -8.88
N LEU A 152 16.89 -18.94 -9.27
CA LEU A 152 17.69 -17.94 -9.98
C LEU A 152 18.85 -17.41 -9.13
N SER A 153 18.62 -17.19 -7.84
CA SER A 153 19.65 -16.82 -6.87
C SER A 153 20.80 -17.83 -6.84
N GLY A 154 20.48 -19.13 -6.81
CA GLY A 154 21.46 -20.22 -6.87
C GLY A 154 22.29 -20.23 -8.16
N ILE A 155 21.64 -19.99 -9.31
CA ILE A 155 22.32 -19.89 -10.61
C ILE A 155 23.28 -18.70 -10.62
N GLY A 156 22.86 -17.53 -10.12
CA GLY A 156 23.69 -16.33 -10.03
C GLY A 156 24.93 -16.53 -9.14
N VAL A 157 24.77 -17.22 -8.00
CA VAL A 157 25.91 -17.59 -7.13
C VAL A 157 26.89 -18.51 -7.86
N THR A 158 26.38 -19.48 -8.61
CA THR A 158 27.19 -20.45 -9.37
C THR A 158 27.97 -19.76 -10.49
N LEU A 159 27.32 -18.89 -11.25
CA LEU A 159 27.96 -18.12 -12.33
C LEU A 159 29.05 -17.20 -11.77
N ARG A 160 28.81 -16.51 -10.64
CA ARG A 160 29.83 -15.70 -9.97
C ARG A 160 31.05 -16.50 -9.55
N LYS A 161 30.87 -17.71 -9.00
CA LYS A 161 31.99 -18.62 -8.64
C LYS A 161 32.77 -19.03 -9.90
N LYS A 162 32.08 -19.37 -10.99
CA LYS A 162 32.71 -19.79 -12.25
C LYS A 162 33.52 -18.67 -12.90
N ILE A 163 32.99 -17.45 -12.96
CA ILE A 163 33.70 -16.27 -13.46
C ILE A 163 34.97 -16.00 -12.63
N ARG A 164 34.89 -16.02 -11.29
CA ARG A 164 36.08 -15.85 -10.42
C ARG A 164 37.14 -16.92 -10.68
N SER A 165 36.75 -18.17 -10.85
CA SER A 165 37.69 -19.26 -11.14
C SER A 165 38.41 -19.07 -12.47
N LEU A 166 37.70 -18.62 -13.51
CA LEU A 166 38.28 -18.36 -14.84
C LEU A 166 39.24 -17.16 -14.81
N LEU A 167 38.88 -16.07 -14.10
CA LEU A 167 39.76 -14.91 -13.93
C LEU A 167 41.06 -15.24 -13.18
N LEU A 168 41.01 -16.19 -12.23
CA LEU A 168 42.20 -16.65 -11.50
C LEU A 168 43.08 -17.62 -12.31
N GLN A 169 42.53 -18.31 -13.31
CA GLN A 169 43.27 -19.23 -14.19
C GLN A 169 44.01 -18.52 -15.33
N GLY A 170 43.57 -17.34 -15.76
CA GLY A 170 44.20 -16.57 -16.84
C GLY A 170 45.46 -15.77 -16.47
N HIS A 171 45.96 -15.89 -15.24
CA HIS A 171 47.10 -15.14 -14.71
C HIS A 171 48.39 -15.99 -14.54
N ARG A 172 48.54 -17.11 -15.27
CA ARG A 172 49.77 -17.92 -15.31
C ARG A 172 50.46 -17.85 -16.66
#